data_AF-A0A835W5B3-F1
#
_entry.id   AF-A0A835W5B3-F1
#
_cell.length_a   1.000
_cell.length_b   1.000
_cell.length_c   1.000
_cell.angle_alpha   90.00
_cell.angle_beta   90.00
_cell.angle_gamma   90.00
#
_symmetry.space_group_name_H-M   'P 1'
#
loop_
_entity.id
_entity.type
_entity.pdbx_description
1 polymer ?
#
loop_
_entity_poly.entity_id
_entity_poly.type
_entity_poly.pdbx_seq_one_letter_code
_entity_poly.pdbx_strand_id
1 'polypeptide(L)'
;MAAQGAAEARGTEGLGKGAAVKEARGTEALEKGAEVKEARGTEGLEKGAEVKEARGTEGLEKGAAVKEARGTEALEKGAAVKEARGTEGLEKGAAVKEARGTEGLEKGTAVKEERGTEGLEKGAEVKEARGTEGLGKGAAVKEARGTEGLGKGAEVKEARGTEGLEKGAAVKEARGTEGLEKGAAVKEARGTEGLEKGAAVKEARGTEGLEKGAAVKEARGTEGLEKGAWAGWGTEAWERGARAREKAE
;
A
#
# COMPACT_ATOMS: atom_id res chain seq x y z
N MET A 1 34.11 1.01 26.45
CA MET A 1 33.63 1.62 27.73
C MET A 1 32.11 1.54 27.74
N ALA A 2 31.49 0.88 28.72
CA ALA A 2 30.03 0.92 28.85
C ALA A 2 29.62 2.31 29.34
N ALA A 3 28.95 3.08 28.50
CA ALA A 3 28.45 4.41 28.82
C ALA A 3 27.22 4.32 29.73
N GLN A 4 27.42 4.00 31.01
CA GLN A 4 26.35 4.11 32.00
C GLN A 4 26.11 5.59 32.31
N GLY A 5 25.01 6.14 31.79
CA GLY A 5 24.54 7.50 32.11
C GLY A 5 25.21 8.64 31.34
N ALA A 6 25.71 8.40 30.13
CA ALA A 6 26.27 9.47 29.31
C ALA A 6 25.16 10.38 28.74
N ALA A 7 25.28 11.70 28.95
CA ALA A 7 24.38 12.65 28.32
C ALA A 7 24.54 12.64 26.79
N GLU A 8 25.75 12.38 26.28
CA GLU A 8 26.03 12.39 24.85
C GLU A 8 27.12 11.38 24.49
N ALA A 9 26.95 10.68 23.37
CA ALA A 9 27.94 9.81 22.74
C ALA A 9 28.15 10.27 21.29
N ARG A 10 29.41 10.37 20.84
CA ARG A 10 29.74 10.82 19.48
C ARG A 10 30.84 9.96 18.86
N GLY A 11 30.66 9.56 17.61
CA GLY A 11 31.67 8.82 16.84
C GLY A 11 32.04 7.50 17.52
N THR A 12 31.03 6.70 17.86
CA THR A 12 31.22 5.46 18.61
C THR A 12 31.01 4.26 17.73
N GLU A 13 31.95 3.31 17.75
CA GLU A 13 31.80 2.01 17.08
C GLU A 13 30.60 1.22 17.63
N GLY A 14 30.32 1.31 18.94
CA GLY A 14 29.20 0.54 19.51
C GLY A 14 28.67 1.06 20.84
N LEU A 15 27.35 0.98 20.99
CA LEU A 15 26.64 1.14 22.27
C LEU A 15 25.87 -0.16 22.55
N GLY A 16 26.17 -0.81 23.67
CA GLY A 16 25.56 -2.10 24.03
C GLY A 16 25.01 -2.14 25.44
N LYS A 17 24.93 -3.34 26.00
CA LYS A 17 24.25 -3.64 27.26
C LYS A 17 24.58 -2.66 28.40
N GLY A 18 23.55 -1.97 28.90
CA GLY A 18 23.66 -1.03 30.02
C GLY A 18 24.06 0.39 29.60
N ALA A 19 24.20 0.64 28.30
CA ALA A 19 24.30 1.99 27.77
C ALA A 19 22.92 2.66 27.83
N ALA A 20 22.83 3.74 28.60
CA ALA A 20 21.68 4.62 28.62
C ALA A 20 22.19 6.00 28.22
N VAL A 21 21.85 6.43 27.00
CA VAL A 21 22.39 7.64 26.39
C VAL A 21 21.26 8.57 25.99
N LYS A 22 21.38 9.86 26.32
CA LYS A 22 20.37 10.85 25.91
C LYS A 22 20.52 11.21 24.44
N GLU A 23 21.73 11.48 23.96
CA GLU A 23 22.01 11.78 22.54
C GLU A 23 23.18 10.93 22.01
N ALA A 24 22.99 10.24 20.89
CA ALA A 24 24.04 9.51 20.20
C ALA A 24 24.18 10.03 18.75
N ARG A 25 25.41 10.31 18.30
CA ARG A 25 25.68 10.81 16.94
C ARG A 25 26.82 10.08 16.27
N GLY A 26 26.60 9.53 15.08
CA GLY A 26 27.62 8.75 14.36
C GLY A 26 27.95 7.50 15.15
N THR A 27 26.97 6.60 15.24
CA THR A 27 27.10 5.29 15.90
C THR A 27 27.13 4.22 14.83
N GLU A 28 28.17 3.39 14.77
CA GLU A 28 28.15 2.27 13.83
C GLU A 28 27.08 1.25 14.28
N ALA A 29 27.14 0.77 15.54
CA ALA A 29 26.16 -0.19 16.04
C ALA A 29 25.48 0.19 17.37
N LEU A 30 24.17 -0.03 17.43
CA LEU A 30 23.37 -0.06 18.67
C LEU A 30 22.93 -1.49 18.96
N GLU A 31 23.56 -2.10 19.95
CA GLU A 31 23.41 -3.50 20.30
C GLU A 31 22.43 -3.73 21.47
N LYS A 32 22.25 -5.01 21.82
CA LYS A 32 21.34 -5.47 22.86
C LYS A 32 21.48 -4.73 24.19
N GLY A 33 20.37 -4.16 24.64
CA GLY A 33 20.25 -3.49 25.94
C GLY A 33 20.84 -2.08 25.96
N ALA A 34 21.03 -1.48 24.79
CA ALA A 34 21.23 -0.05 24.65
C ALA A 34 19.87 0.68 24.61
N GLU A 35 19.75 1.74 25.39
CA GLU A 35 18.60 2.64 25.42
C GLU A 35 19.06 4.03 25.01
N VAL A 36 18.52 4.56 23.91
CA VAL A 36 18.89 5.89 23.41
C VAL A 36 17.65 6.75 23.23
N LYS A 37 17.67 7.97 23.79
CA LYS A 37 16.56 8.90 23.59
C LYS A 37 16.58 9.49 22.17
N GLU A 38 17.73 9.96 21.70
CA GLU A 38 17.90 10.55 20.37
C GLU A 38 19.15 9.99 19.69
N ALA A 39 18.99 9.31 18.55
CA ALA A 39 20.08 8.77 17.73
C ALA A 39 20.12 9.47 16.36
N ARG A 40 21.31 9.86 15.89
CA ARG A 40 21.50 10.50 14.59
C ARG A 40 22.70 9.93 13.84
N GLY A 41 22.46 9.38 12.65
CA GLY A 41 23.49 8.69 11.87
C GLY A 41 23.88 7.41 12.58
N THR A 42 23.06 6.37 12.38
CA THR A 42 23.28 5.05 12.92
C THR A 42 23.36 4.05 11.78
N GLU A 43 24.43 3.27 11.67
CA GLU A 43 24.53 2.27 10.59
C GLU A 43 23.63 1.07 10.92
N GLY A 44 23.74 0.50 12.12
CA GLY A 44 22.94 -0.67 12.54
C GLY A 44 22.23 -0.50 13.87
N LEU A 45 20.93 -0.82 13.92
CA LEU A 45 20.20 -1.09 15.16
C LEU A 45 19.87 -2.57 15.29
N GLU A 46 20.41 -3.22 16.31
CA GLU A 46 20.28 -4.65 16.51
C GLU A 46 19.35 -5.05 17.67
N LYS A 47 19.29 -6.36 17.91
CA LYS A 47 18.35 -7.02 18.81
C LYS A 47 18.31 -6.44 20.21
N GLY A 48 17.17 -5.84 20.56
CA GLY A 48 16.91 -5.33 21.91
C GLY A 48 17.58 -3.99 22.20
N ALA A 49 17.98 -3.26 21.16
CA ALA A 49 18.18 -1.82 21.26
C ALA A 49 16.84 -1.10 21.17
N GLU A 50 16.65 -0.08 22.02
CA GLU A 50 15.45 0.76 22.04
C GLU A 50 15.84 2.21 21.79
N VAL A 51 15.20 2.82 20.78
CA VAL A 51 15.42 4.23 20.45
C VAL A 51 14.10 4.99 20.44
N LYS A 52 14.04 6.12 21.15
CA LYS A 52 12.84 6.96 21.12
C LYS A 52 12.75 7.73 19.80
N GLU A 53 13.82 8.39 19.37
CA GLU A 53 13.88 9.17 18.13
C GLU A 53 15.16 8.83 17.35
N ALA A 54 15.01 8.31 16.13
CA ALA A 54 16.12 7.96 15.24
C ALA A 54 16.07 8.80 13.96
N ARG A 55 17.23 9.32 13.53
CA ARG A 55 17.36 10.08 12.28
C ARG A 55 18.56 9.63 11.46
N GLY A 56 18.30 9.11 10.27
CA GLY A 56 19.34 8.53 9.41
C GLY A 56 19.80 7.22 10.01
N THR A 57 19.11 6.15 9.66
CA THR A 57 19.44 4.78 10.06
C THR A 57 19.57 3.92 8.82
N GLU A 58 20.70 3.25 8.62
CA GLU A 58 20.89 2.41 7.43
C GLU A 58 20.12 1.09 7.61
N GLY A 59 20.34 0.35 8.70
CA GLY A 59 19.68 -0.92 8.98
C GLY A 59 18.98 -1.00 10.33
N LEU A 60 17.76 -1.53 10.36
CA LEU A 60 17.04 -1.90 11.58
C LEU A 60 16.70 -3.39 11.58
N GLU A 61 17.20 -4.14 12.56
CA GLU A 61 17.08 -5.60 12.54
C GLU A 61 16.69 -6.23 13.88
N LYS A 62 16.16 -7.47 13.79
CA LYS A 62 16.19 -8.49 14.86
C LYS A 62 15.61 -8.08 16.23
N GLY A 63 14.51 -7.34 16.30
CA GLY A 63 13.89 -6.96 17.59
C GLY A 63 14.35 -5.61 18.13
N ALA A 64 15.01 -4.81 17.30
CA ALA A 64 15.12 -3.38 17.44
C ALA A 64 13.73 -2.72 17.47
N ALA A 65 13.54 -1.76 18.39
CA ALA A 65 12.31 -0.99 18.51
C ALA A 65 12.59 0.51 18.44
N VAL A 66 11.90 1.20 17.53
CA VAL A 66 11.98 2.66 17.40
C VAL A 66 10.60 3.28 17.51
N LYS A 67 10.47 4.31 18.35
CA LYS A 67 9.20 5.02 18.45
C LYS A 67 8.98 5.96 17.26
N GLU A 68 9.96 6.77 16.92
CA GLU A 68 9.92 7.72 15.79
C GLU A 68 11.20 7.59 14.95
N ALA A 69 11.07 7.21 13.68
CA ALA A 69 12.17 7.07 12.74
C ALA A 69 12.03 8.04 11.56
N ARG A 70 13.12 8.68 11.16
CA ARG A 70 13.18 9.55 9.98
C ARG A 70 14.39 9.25 9.12
N GLY A 71 14.15 8.78 7.90
CA GLY A 71 15.18 8.33 6.97
C GLY A 71 15.74 7.01 7.45
N THR A 72 15.11 5.93 7.01
CA THR A 72 15.55 4.56 7.25
C THR A 72 15.75 3.87 5.91
N GLU A 73 16.94 3.33 5.64
CA GLU A 73 17.18 2.67 4.36
C GLU A 73 16.52 1.29 4.35
N ALA A 74 16.79 0.45 5.36
CA ALA A 74 16.25 -0.90 5.45
C ALA A 74 15.62 -1.21 6.82
N LEU A 75 14.38 -1.72 6.81
CA LEU A 75 13.74 -2.35 7.96
C LEU A 75 13.61 -3.85 7.74
N GLU A 76 14.32 -4.64 8.53
CA GLU A 76 14.36 -6.09 8.36
C GLU A 76 13.55 -6.86 9.41
N LYS A 77 13.66 -8.18 9.36
CA LYS A 77 12.91 -9.12 10.18
C LYS A 77 12.97 -8.82 11.67
N GLY A 78 11.78 -8.64 12.26
CA GLY A 78 11.61 -8.46 13.70
C GLY A 78 11.80 -7.01 14.16
N ALA A 79 12.11 -6.09 13.25
CA ALA A 79 12.07 -4.67 13.52
C ALA A 79 10.64 -4.17 13.76
N ALA A 80 10.49 -3.25 14.71
CA ALA A 80 9.22 -2.57 14.97
C ALA A 80 9.41 -1.05 15.03
N VAL A 81 8.65 -0.34 14.20
CA VAL A 81 8.60 1.13 14.22
C VAL A 81 7.17 1.61 14.44
N LYS A 82 6.98 2.52 15.40
CA LYS A 82 5.65 3.10 15.64
C LYS A 82 5.32 4.15 14.59
N GLU A 83 6.22 5.09 14.33
CA GLU A 83 6.05 6.15 13.33
C GLU A 83 7.31 6.25 12.46
N ALA A 84 7.18 6.03 11.15
CA ALA A 84 8.29 6.10 10.19
C ALA A 84 8.04 7.19 9.14
N ARG A 85 9.09 7.91 8.76
CA ARG A 85 9.05 8.89 7.67
C ARG A 85 10.26 8.75 6.75
N GLY A 86 10.02 8.37 5.51
CA GLY A 86 11.07 8.05 4.54
C GLY A 86 11.70 6.72 4.88
N THR A 87 11.19 5.65 4.27
CA THR A 87 11.71 4.29 4.37
C THR A 87 11.97 3.78 2.96
N GLU A 88 13.16 3.30 2.64
CA GLU A 88 13.49 2.83 1.27
C GLU A 88 13.24 1.33 1.04
N GLY A 89 13.20 0.54 2.11
CA GLY A 89 12.91 -0.88 2.03
C GLY A 89 12.31 -1.44 3.31
N LEU A 90 11.18 -2.14 3.17
CA LEU A 90 10.54 -2.88 4.25
C LEU A 90 10.54 -4.37 3.91
N GLU A 91 11.28 -5.17 4.69
CA GLU A 91 11.45 -6.61 4.45
C GLU A 91 10.63 -7.50 5.39
N LYS A 92 10.69 -8.81 5.14
CA LYS A 92 9.86 -9.82 5.79
C LYS A 92 9.94 -9.78 7.32
N GLY A 93 8.79 -9.58 7.96
CA GLY A 93 8.64 -9.60 9.41
C GLY A 93 8.96 -8.26 10.09
N ALA A 94 9.16 -7.20 9.31
CA ALA A 94 9.08 -5.82 9.77
C ALA A 94 7.61 -5.42 10.01
N ALA A 95 7.39 -4.60 11.04
CA ALA A 95 6.07 -4.04 11.33
C ALA A 95 6.16 -2.53 11.54
N VAL A 96 5.31 -1.79 10.83
CA VAL A 96 5.18 -0.34 10.99
C VAL A 96 3.74 0.02 11.29
N LYS A 97 3.52 0.82 12.34
CA LYS A 97 2.15 1.25 12.67
C LYS A 97 1.69 2.40 11.77
N GLU A 98 2.51 3.43 11.64
CA GLU A 98 2.23 4.59 10.78
C GLU A 98 3.47 4.91 9.95
N ALA A 99 3.34 4.92 8.62
CA ALA A 99 4.44 5.29 7.73
C ALA A 99 4.03 6.35 6.71
N ARG A 100 5.02 7.16 6.33
CA ARG A 100 4.89 8.23 5.33
C ARG A 100 6.09 8.25 4.41
N GLY A 101 5.85 7.99 3.13
CA GLY A 101 6.90 7.89 2.12
C GLY A 101 7.67 6.60 2.33
N THR A 102 7.14 5.52 1.77
CA THR A 102 7.79 4.22 1.74
C THR A 102 8.03 3.81 0.31
N GLU A 103 9.28 3.52 -0.03
CA GLU A 103 9.64 2.85 -1.28
C GLU A 103 9.82 1.37 -0.94
N GLY A 104 9.29 0.46 -1.76
CA GLY A 104 9.52 -0.98 -1.64
C GLY A 104 8.97 -1.66 -0.37
N LEU A 105 7.75 -2.18 -0.44
CA LEU A 105 7.22 -3.11 0.57
C LEU A 105 7.30 -4.55 0.08
N GLU A 106 8.09 -5.39 0.76
CA GLU A 106 8.26 -6.79 0.40
C GLU A 106 7.40 -7.77 1.23
N LYS A 107 7.51 -9.06 0.91
CA LYS A 107 6.72 -10.17 1.46
C LYS A 107 6.69 -10.22 2.99
N GLY A 108 5.50 -10.28 3.57
CA GLY A 108 5.34 -10.53 5.01
C GLY A 108 5.67 -9.32 5.87
N THR A 109 5.56 -8.14 5.28
CA THR A 109 5.46 -6.87 5.96
C THR A 109 4.01 -6.56 6.32
N ALA A 110 3.83 -5.83 7.42
CA ALA A 110 2.52 -5.35 7.83
C ALA A 110 2.59 -3.85 8.15
N VAL A 111 1.78 -3.07 7.46
CA VAL A 111 1.61 -1.64 7.74
C VAL A 111 0.15 -1.34 8.06
N LYS A 112 -0.09 -0.66 9.18
CA LYS A 112 -1.46 -0.30 9.58
C LYS A 112 -1.95 0.94 8.82
N GLU A 113 -1.17 2.01 8.79
CA GLU A 113 -1.52 3.25 8.09
C GLU A 113 -0.34 3.74 7.26
N GLU A 114 -0.57 3.94 5.97
CA GLU A 114 0.47 4.25 5.00
C GLU A 114 0.08 5.45 4.13
N ARG A 115 1.00 6.41 3.98
CA ARG A 115 0.80 7.58 3.13
C ARG A 115 1.98 7.81 2.18
N GLY A 116 1.74 7.60 0.90
CA GLY A 116 2.75 7.69 -0.15
C GLY A 116 3.59 6.42 -0.14
N THR A 117 3.24 5.50 -1.04
CA THR A 117 3.99 4.26 -1.24
C THR A 117 4.30 4.08 -2.71
N GLU A 118 5.53 3.73 -3.02
CA GLU A 118 5.95 3.29 -4.34
C GLU A 118 6.36 1.82 -4.25
N GLY A 119 5.69 0.93 -4.98
CA GLY A 119 5.99 -0.49 -5.06
C GLY A 119 5.58 -1.30 -3.81
N LEU A 120 4.37 -1.88 -3.85
CA LEU A 120 3.90 -2.87 -2.87
C LEU A 120 3.91 -4.27 -3.49
N GLU A 121 4.76 -5.19 -3.04
CA GLU A 121 4.87 -6.50 -3.69
C GLU A 121 4.86 -7.73 -2.75
N LYS A 122 4.70 -8.90 -3.37
CA LYS A 122 5.03 -10.23 -2.82
C LYS A 122 4.31 -10.64 -1.52
N GLY A 123 3.09 -10.15 -1.24
CA GLY A 123 2.36 -10.52 -0.01
C GLY A 123 2.55 -9.54 1.15
N ALA A 124 2.85 -8.30 0.82
CA ALA A 124 2.67 -7.14 1.69
C ALA A 124 1.18 -6.92 2.04
N GLU A 125 0.92 -6.59 3.31
CA GLU A 125 -0.42 -6.27 3.79
C GLU A 125 -0.49 -4.84 4.34
N VAL A 126 -1.40 -4.04 3.78
CA VAL A 126 -1.68 -2.67 4.26
C VAL A 126 -3.15 -2.53 4.64
N LYS A 127 -3.41 -2.04 5.85
CA LYS A 127 -4.80 -1.83 6.28
C LYS A 127 -5.39 -0.57 5.65
N GLU A 128 -4.70 0.56 5.73
CA GLU A 128 -5.14 1.84 5.15
C GLU A 128 -4.00 2.48 4.36
N ALA A 129 -4.21 2.71 3.06
CA ALA A 129 -3.22 3.29 2.16
C ALA A 129 -3.76 4.55 1.47
N ARG A 130 -2.92 5.59 1.39
CA ARG A 130 -3.22 6.81 0.62
C ARG A 130 -2.07 7.19 -0.30
N GLY A 131 -2.34 7.22 -1.61
CA GLY A 131 -1.35 7.49 -2.64
C GLY A 131 -0.40 6.31 -2.76
N THR A 132 -0.82 5.31 -3.54
CA THR A 132 -0.04 4.10 -3.80
C THR A 132 0.23 4.01 -5.29
N GLU A 133 1.50 3.91 -5.65
CA GLU A 133 1.95 3.67 -7.02
C GLU A 133 2.52 2.26 -7.10
N GLY A 134 1.97 1.42 -7.97
CA GLY A 134 2.41 0.05 -8.19
C GLY A 134 2.03 -0.92 -7.06
N LEU A 135 0.89 -1.59 -7.18
CA LEU A 135 0.53 -2.76 -6.36
C LEU A 135 0.78 -4.05 -7.14
N GLY A 136 1.77 -4.81 -6.73
CA GLY A 136 2.26 -6.00 -7.40
C GLY A 136 1.78 -7.32 -6.80
N LYS A 137 2.53 -8.37 -7.13
CA LYS A 137 2.08 -9.76 -7.01
C LYS A 137 1.68 -10.17 -5.59
N GLY A 138 0.39 -10.47 -5.38
CA GLY A 138 -0.14 -11.01 -4.13
C GLY A 138 -0.20 -10.01 -2.99
N ALA A 139 -0.03 -8.72 -3.26
CA ALA A 139 -0.13 -7.69 -2.25
C ALA A 139 -1.61 -7.36 -1.97
N ALA A 140 -1.93 -7.04 -0.71
CA ALA A 140 -3.31 -6.85 -0.26
C ALA A 140 -3.49 -5.52 0.48
N VAL A 141 -4.51 -4.77 0.08
CA VAL A 141 -4.91 -3.51 0.76
C VAL A 141 -6.38 -3.57 1.16
N LYS A 142 -6.67 -3.26 2.43
CA LYS A 142 -8.06 -3.23 2.90
C LYS A 142 -8.77 -1.96 2.43
N GLU A 143 -8.18 -0.78 2.66
CA GLU A 143 -8.75 0.50 2.24
C GLU A 143 -7.70 1.33 1.51
N ALA A 144 -7.97 1.70 0.26
CA ALA A 144 -7.05 2.45 -0.60
C ALA A 144 -7.68 3.74 -1.12
N ARG A 145 -6.93 4.85 -1.11
CA ARG A 145 -7.31 6.11 -1.73
C ARG A 145 -6.21 6.63 -2.65
N GLY A 146 -6.51 6.70 -3.95
CA GLY A 146 -5.53 7.06 -4.97
C GLY A 146 -4.54 5.93 -5.16
N THR A 147 -4.85 5.03 -6.08
CA THR A 147 -3.98 3.92 -6.48
C THR A 147 -3.73 4.00 -7.97
N GLU A 148 -2.46 3.99 -8.37
CA GLU A 148 -2.02 3.94 -9.75
C GLU A 148 -1.28 2.63 -9.98
N GLY A 149 -1.69 1.87 -11.00
CA GLY A 149 -1.07 0.59 -11.37
C GLY A 149 -1.33 -0.53 -10.37
N LEU A 150 -2.44 -1.25 -10.55
CA LEU A 150 -2.79 -2.44 -9.77
C LEU A 150 -2.57 -3.70 -10.64
N GLY A 151 -1.52 -4.45 -10.33
CA GLY A 151 -1.01 -5.54 -11.15
C GLY A 151 -1.32 -6.95 -10.65
N LYS A 152 -0.57 -7.91 -11.19
CA LYS A 152 -0.89 -9.35 -11.19
C LYS A 152 -1.28 -9.92 -9.82
N GLY A 153 -2.57 -10.19 -9.60
CA GLY A 153 -3.05 -10.85 -8.39
C GLY A 153 -2.94 -10.00 -7.13
N ALA A 154 -2.89 -8.68 -7.28
CA ALA A 154 -3.05 -7.76 -6.17
C ALA A 154 -4.54 -7.61 -5.83
N GLU A 155 -4.85 -7.44 -4.55
CA GLU A 155 -6.23 -7.41 -4.05
C GLU A 155 -6.50 -6.14 -3.25
N VAL A 156 -7.60 -5.46 -3.57
CA VAL A 156 -8.08 -4.30 -2.80
C VAL A 156 -9.53 -4.51 -2.38
N LYS A 157 -9.81 -4.38 -1.08
CA LYS A 157 -11.19 -4.53 -0.60
C LYS A 157 -12.04 -3.29 -0.91
N GLU A 158 -11.57 -2.11 -0.57
CA GLU A 158 -12.27 -0.84 -0.81
C GLU A 158 -11.31 0.17 -1.44
N ALA A 159 -11.64 0.67 -2.63
CA ALA A 159 -10.80 1.60 -3.39
C ALA A 159 -11.55 2.88 -3.78
N ARG A 160 -10.89 4.03 -3.65
CA ARG A 160 -11.36 5.32 -4.17
C ARG A 160 -10.30 5.96 -5.06
N GLY A 161 -10.60 6.07 -6.35
CA GLY A 161 -9.67 6.52 -7.37
C GLY A 161 -8.62 5.44 -7.62
N THR A 162 -8.85 4.65 -8.66
CA THR A 162 -7.92 3.62 -9.13
C THR A 162 -7.68 3.84 -10.61
N GLU A 163 -6.42 3.89 -11.02
CA GLU A 163 -5.99 4.02 -12.41
C GLU A 163 -5.14 2.80 -12.78
N GLY A 164 -5.47 2.13 -13.89
CA GLY A 164 -4.75 0.98 -14.42
C GLY A 164 -4.88 -0.28 -13.57
N LEU A 165 -5.91 -1.09 -13.80
CA LEU A 165 -6.11 -2.42 -13.22
C LEU A 165 -5.79 -3.51 -14.25
N GLU A 166 -4.84 -4.39 -13.98
CA GLU A 166 -4.40 -5.38 -14.97
C GLU A 166 -4.14 -6.80 -14.40
N LYS A 167 -4.01 -7.78 -15.31
CA LYS A 167 -3.34 -9.08 -15.08
C LYS A 167 -3.92 -9.91 -13.92
N GLY A 168 -5.23 -9.87 -13.71
CA GLY A 168 -5.91 -10.64 -12.66
C GLY A 168 -5.92 -9.95 -11.30
N ALA A 169 -5.64 -8.66 -11.25
CA ALA A 169 -5.91 -7.83 -10.09
C ALA A 169 -7.42 -7.77 -9.78
N ALA A 170 -7.77 -7.69 -8.49
CA ALA A 170 -9.16 -7.73 -8.03
C ALA A 170 -9.49 -6.60 -7.07
N VAL A 171 -10.62 -5.94 -7.30
CA VAL A 171 -11.19 -4.94 -6.38
C VAL A 171 -12.61 -5.35 -5.97
N LYS A 172 -12.90 -5.37 -4.66
CA LYS A 172 -14.23 -5.72 -4.19
C LYS A 172 -15.21 -4.54 -4.34
N GLU A 173 -14.85 -3.36 -3.87
CA GLU A 173 -15.67 -2.15 -3.98
C GLU A 173 -14.81 -0.99 -4.48
N ALA A 174 -15.20 -0.37 -5.60
CA ALA A 174 -14.46 0.70 -6.24
C ALA A 174 -15.34 1.94 -6.51
N ARG A 175 -14.78 3.13 -6.23
CA ARG A 175 -15.36 4.40 -6.65
C ARG A 175 -14.36 5.19 -7.48
N GLY A 176 -14.67 5.37 -8.76
CA GLY A 176 -13.78 5.95 -9.75
C GLY A 176 -12.68 4.96 -10.11
N THR A 177 -12.82 4.33 -11.26
CA THR A 177 -11.84 3.41 -11.82
C THR A 177 -11.62 3.76 -13.28
N GLU A 178 -10.36 3.91 -13.69
CA GLU A 178 -9.95 4.21 -15.05
C GLU A 178 -8.98 3.13 -15.53
N GLY A 179 -9.21 2.57 -16.73
CA GLY A 179 -8.36 1.56 -17.34
C GLY A 179 -8.45 0.20 -16.64
N LEU A 180 -9.25 -0.71 -17.19
CA LEU A 180 -9.41 -2.09 -16.71
C LEU A 180 -9.08 -3.07 -17.83
N GLU A 181 -8.09 -3.95 -17.64
CA GLU A 181 -7.64 -4.82 -18.73
C GLU A 181 -7.20 -6.23 -18.28
N LYS A 182 -7.02 -7.13 -19.26
CA LYS A 182 -6.24 -8.37 -19.12
C LYS A 182 -6.59 -9.25 -17.90
N GLY A 183 -7.89 -9.48 -17.66
CA GLY A 183 -8.36 -10.36 -16.58
C GLY A 183 -8.62 -9.65 -15.24
N ALA A 184 -8.48 -8.32 -15.21
CA ALA A 184 -8.88 -7.51 -14.08
C ALA A 184 -10.37 -7.68 -13.73
N ALA A 185 -10.69 -7.69 -12.43
CA ALA A 185 -12.04 -7.90 -11.94
C ALA A 185 -12.45 -6.87 -10.88
N VAL A 186 -13.64 -6.31 -11.02
CA VAL A 186 -14.29 -5.49 -9.98
C VAL A 186 -15.65 -6.07 -9.62
N LYS A 187 -15.91 -6.26 -8.32
CA LYS A 187 -17.21 -6.78 -7.89
C LYS A 187 -18.29 -5.69 -7.91
N GLU A 188 -18.04 -4.55 -7.29
CA GLU A 188 -18.96 -3.41 -7.26
C GLU A 188 -18.23 -2.12 -7.64
N ALA A 189 -18.70 -1.42 -8.67
CA ALA A 189 -18.07 -0.21 -9.19
C ALA A 189 -19.06 0.95 -9.31
N ARG A 190 -18.60 2.15 -8.95
CA ARG A 190 -19.28 3.42 -9.25
C ARG A 190 -18.35 4.36 -10.01
N GLY A 191 -18.68 4.61 -11.27
CA GLY A 191 -17.84 5.35 -12.20
C GLY A 191 -16.68 4.48 -12.65
N THR A 192 -16.79 3.94 -13.86
CA THR A 192 -15.73 3.18 -14.52
C THR A 192 -15.53 3.71 -15.93
N GLU A 193 -14.30 3.96 -16.32
CA GLU A 193 -13.92 4.45 -17.64
C GLU A 193 -12.87 3.51 -18.23
N GLY A 194 -13.01 3.13 -19.51
CA GLY A 194 -12.04 2.31 -20.23
C GLY A 194 -11.98 0.87 -19.73
N LEU A 195 -12.96 0.05 -20.12
CA LEU A 195 -12.94 -1.39 -19.90
C LEU A 195 -12.50 -2.11 -21.18
N GLU A 196 -11.35 -2.75 -21.14
CA GLU A 196 -10.79 -3.45 -22.29
C GLU A 196 -10.92 -4.98 -22.19
N LYS A 197 -10.38 -5.65 -23.20
CA LYS A 197 -10.48 -7.09 -23.40
C LYS A 197 -10.10 -7.90 -22.14
N GLY A 198 -11.03 -8.74 -21.71
CA GLY A 198 -10.85 -9.67 -20.60
C GLY A 198 -11.09 -9.06 -19.23
N ALA A 199 -11.43 -7.78 -19.15
CA ALA A 199 -11.86 -7.14 -17.91
C ALA A 199 -13.33 -7.45 -17.59
N ALA A 200 -13.64 -7.59 -16.30
CA ALA A 200 -14.98 -7.94 -15.84
C ALA A 200 -15.42 -7.08 -14.66
N VAL A 201 -16.65 -6.56 -14.73
CA VAL A 201 -17.33 -5.93 -13.59
C VAL A 201 -18.64 -6.66 -13.30
N LYS A 202 -18.89 -7.03 -12.05
CA LYS A 202 -20.15 -7.70 -11.68
C LYS A 202 -21.30 -6.69 -11.59
N GLU A 203 -21.15 -5.64 -10.80
CA GLU A 203 -22.16 -4.60 -10.63
C GLU A 203 -21.52 -3.23 -10.89
N ALA A 204 -22.08 -2.45 -11.83
CA ALA A 204 -21.56 -1.14 -12.19
C ALA A 204 -22.66 -0.08 -12.25
N ARG A 205 -22.37 1.10 -11.71
CA ARG A 205 -23.16 2.32 -11.92
C ARG A 205 -22.30 3.39 -12.58
N GLY A 206 -22.64 3.73 -13.83
CA GLY A 206 -21.85 4.62 -14.67
C GLY A 206 -20.62 3.90 -15.21
N THR A 207 -20.69 3.48 -16.47
CA THR A 207 -19.59 2.88 -17.22
C THR A 207 -19.48 3.58 -18.57
N GLU A 208 -18.27 4.01 -18.93
CA GLU A 208 -17.96 4.63 -20.22
C GLU A 208 -16.80 3.88 -20.90
N GLY A 209 -16.92 3.64 -22.21
CA GLY A 209 -15.88 2.98 -23.00
C GLY A 209 -15.76 1.48 -22.68
N LEU A 210 -16.61 0.66 -23.30
CA LEU A 210 -16.60 -0.79 -23.14
C LEU A 210 -16.15 -1.45 -24.45
N GLU A 211 -14.91 -1.92 -24.49
CA GLU A 211 -14.32 -2.53 -25.69
C GLU A 211 -14.63 -4.02 -25.83
N LYS A 212 -14.33 -4.55 -27.02
CA LYS A 212 -14.53 -5.96 -27.36
C LYS A 212 -13.90 -6.91 -26.35
N GLY A 213 -14.74 -7.79 -25.78
CA GLY A 213 -14.32 -8.81 -24.82
C GLY A 213 -14.28 -8.33 -23.37
N ALA A 214 -14.70 -7.11 -23.10
CA ALA A 214 -15.01 -6.63 -21.75
C ALA A 214 -16.46 -6.98 -21.39
N ALA A 215 -16.73 -7.18 -20.09
CA ALA A 215 -18.05 -7.60 -19.60
C ALA A 215 -18.48 -6.87 -18.33
N VAL A 216 -19.72 -6.39 -18.32
CA VAL A 216 -20.41 -5.89 -17.12
C VAL A 216 -21.70 -6.67 -16.91
N LYS A 217 -21.86 -7.34 -15.76
CA LYS A 217 -23.03 -8.21 -15.54
C LYS A 217 -24.32 -7.47 -15.22
N GLU A 218 -24.24 -6.49 -14.35
CA GLU A 218 -25.38 -5.67 -13.93
C GLU A 218 -24.97 -4.21 -14.07
N ALA A 219 -25.38 -3.58 -15.18
CA ALA A 219 -24.92 -2.25 -15.54
C ALA A 219 -26.07 -1.24 -15.48
N ARG A 220 -25.89 -0.15 -14.73
CA ARG A 220 -26.80 1.01 -14.74
C ARG A 220 -26.08 2.25 -15.26
N GLY A 221 -26.47 2.68 -16.46
CA GLY A 221 -25.83 3.79 -17.17
C GLY A 221 -24.53 3.33 -17.81
N THR A 222 -24.60 2.94 -19.08
CA THR A 222 -23.46 2.49 -19.88
C THR A 222 -23.47 3.24 -21.20
N GLU A 223 -22.34 3.86 -21.53
CA GLU A 223 -22.11 4.58 -22.78
C GLU A 223 -20.84 4.04 -23.46
N GLY A 224 -20.74 4.20 -24.78
CA GLY A 224 -19.57 3.73 -25.55
C GLY A 224 -19.41 2.20 -25.60
N LEU A 225 -20.49 1.46 -25.91
CA LEU A 225 -20.46 -0.01 -26.05
C LEU A 225 -19.98 -0.44 -27.45
N GLU A 226 -18.81 -1.06 -27.55
CA GLU A 226 -18.31 -1.60 -28.82
C GLU A 226 -18.91 -2.97 -29.17
N LYS A 227 -18.81 -3.32 -30.46
CA LYS A 227 -19.26 -4.62 -30.97
C LYS A 227 -18.45 -5.77 -30.35
N GLY A 228 -19.14 -6.62 -29.59
CA GLY A 228 -18.54 -7.77 -28.92
C GLY A 228 -18.15 -7.51 -27.46
N ALA A 229 -18.47 -6.33 -26.94
CA ALA A 229 -18.56 -6.06 -25.51
C ALA A 229 -19.95 -6.47 -24.99
N TRP A 230 -20.08 -6.75 -23.69
CA TRP A 230 -21.35 -7.16 -23.08
C TRP A 230 -21.68 -6.37 -21.82
N ALA A 231 -22.90 -5.83 -21.76
CA ALA A 231 -23.45 -5.16 -20.58
C ALA A 231 -24.85 -5.71 -20.27
N GLY A 232 -25.02 -6.38 -19.12
CA GLY A 232 -26.28 -6.95 -18.64
C GLY A 232 -27.16 -5.94 -17.88
N TRP A 233 -28.38 -6.36 -17.55
CA TRP A 233 -29.58 -5.51 -17.54
C TRP A 233 -29.52 -4.25 -16.67
N GLY A 234 -29.69 -3.09 -17.35
CA GLY A 234 -30.14 -1.83 -16.77
C GLY A 234 -30.49 -0.74 -17.81
N THR A 235 -30.09 -0.90 -19.07
CA THR A 235 -30.50 -0.01 -20.18
C THR A 235 -31.70 -0.56 -20.98
N GLU A 236 -31.72 -1.86 -21.29
CA GLU A 236 -32.75 -2.36 -22.19
C GLU A 236 -34.16 -2.47 -21.57
N ALA A 237 -34.28 -2.69 -20.25
CA ALA A 237 -35.60 -2.84 -19.61
C ALA A 237 -36.32 -1.48 -19.43
N TRP A 238 -35.55 -0.42 -19.12
CA TRP A 238 -36.11 0.91 -18.94
C TRP A 238 -36.43 1.56 -20.30
N GLU A 239 -35.57 1.42 -21.31
CA GLU A 239 -35.89 1.91 -22.66
C GLU A 239 -37.02 1.12 -23.34
N ARG A 240 -37.08 -0.21 -23.18
CA ARG A 240 -38.23 -0.99 -23.67
C ARG A 240 -39.51 -0.63 -22.93
N GLY A 241 -39.44 -0.38 -21.62
CA GLY A 241 -40.59 0.06 -20.80
C GLY A 241 -41.07 1.48 -21.11
N ALA A 242 -40.15 2.42 -21.36
CA ALA A 242 -40.46 3.80 -21.71
C ALA A 242 -41.08 3.91 -23.11
N ARG A 243 -40.47 3.27 -24.13
CA ARG A 243 -41.03 3.23 -25.49
C ARG A 243 -42.35 2.46 -25.59
N ALA A 244 -42.60 1.50 -24.70
CA ALA A 244 -43.89 0.81 -24.63
C ALA A 244 -45.00 1.68 -24.01
N ARG A 245 -44.66 2.61 -23.10
CA ARG A 245 -45.62 3.58 -22.54
C ARG A 245 -45.93 4.72 -23.50
N GLU A 246 -44.94 5.21 -24.25
CA GLU A 246 -45.12 6.26 -25.25
C GLU A 246 -45.94 5.81 -26.48
N LYS A 247 -46.03 4.50 -26.74
CA LYS A 247 -46.88 3.92 -27.80
C LYS A 247 -48.28 3.53 -27.33
N ALA A 248 -48.57 3.67 -26.04
CA ALA A 248 -49.83 3.28 -25.42
C ALA A 248 -50.72 4.48 -25.01
N GLU A 249 -50.23 5.71 -25.22
CA GLU A 249 -51.02 6.95 -25.25
C GLU A 249 -51.21 7.41 -26.70
#